data_AF-A0A7C3M9E3-F1
#
_entry.id   AF-A0A7C3M9E3-F1
#
_cell.length_a   1.000
_cell.length_b   1.000
_cell.length_c   1.000
_cell.angle_alpha   90.00
_cell.angle_beta   90.00
_cell.angle_gamma   90.00
#
_symmetry.space_group_name_H-M   'P 1'
#
loop_
_entity.id
_entity.type
_entity.pdbx_description
1 polymer ?
#
loop_
_entity_poly.entity_id
_entity_poly.type
_entity_poly.pdbx_seq_one_letter_code
_entity_poly.pdbx_strand_id
1 'polypeptide(L)'
;MNEVKGMEFQDYVETLRGFTKMGFATGKTTLELVKVGLESYSNMYSVYMRQFLPSESFESIKKAMDIHIESQTKVLDNFKKLVEQFEKQQEELFSRLSEVVKNPEKKKG
;
A
#
# COMPACT_ATOMS: atom_id res chain seq x y z
N MET A 1 27.19 -18.00 -32.91
CA MET A 1 25.97 -17.23 -32.60
C MET A 1 25.49 -17.71 -31.24
N ASN A 2 25.70 -16.91 -30.19
CA ASN A 2 25.03 -17.00 -28.89
C ASN A 2 25.59 -15.88 -28.00
N GLU A 3 25.16 -14.65 -28.30
CA GLU A 3 25.30 -13.53 -27.38
C GLU A 3 24.24 -13.69 -26.30
N VAL A 4 24.61 -14.27 -25.16
CA VAL A 4 23.95 -13.90 -23.90
C VAL A 4 24.60 -12.58 -23.47
N LYS A 5 24.24 -11.49 -24.16
CA LYS A 5 24.58 -10.14 -23.71
C LYS A 5 23.78 -9.91 -22.44
N GLY A 6 24.50 -9.82 -21.32
CA GLY A 6 23.92 -9.48 -20.03
C GLY A 6 23.07 -8.23 -20.16
N MET A 7 21.91 -8.24 -19.53
CA MET A 7 21.04 -7.08 -19.41
C MET A 7 21.90 -5.87 -19.00
N GLU A 8 21.84 -4.76 -19.76
CA GLU A 8 22.56 -3.54 -19.40
C GLU A 8 22.15 -3.15 -17.97
N PHE A 9 23.10 -2.70 -17.14
CA PHE A 9 22.81 -2.40 -15.73
C PHE A 9 21.66 -1.39 -15.57
N GLN A 10 21.50 -0.49 -16.55
CA GLN A 10 20.37 0.43 -16.63
C GLN A 10 19.02 -0.30 -16.79
N ASP A 11 18.93 -1.26 -17.72
CA ASP A 11 17.71 -2.05 -17.96
C ASP A 11 17.31 -2.87 -16.73
N TYR A 12 18.30 -3.39 -15.98
CA TYR A 12 18.08 -4.06 -14.70
C TYR A 12 17.50 -3.11 -13.64
N VAL A 13 18.06 -1.90 -13.51
CA VAL A 13 17.58 -0.88 -12.57
C VAL A 13 16.17 -0.41 -12.92
N GLU A 14 15.86 -0.21 -14.21
CA GLU A 14 14.53 0.16 -14.68
C GLU A 14 13.50 -0.96 -14.43
N THR A 15 13.89 -2.21 -14.64
CA THR A 15 13.05 -3.38 -14.34
C THR A 15 12.72 -3.48 -12.85
N LEU A 16 13.72 -3.36 -11.97
CA LEU A 16 13.51 -3.33 -10.51
C LEU A 16 12.62 -2.17 -10.08
N ARG A 17 12.82 -0.98 -10.66
CA ARG A 17 11.96 0.18 -10.40
C ARG A 17 10.50 -0.13 -10.75
N GLY A 18 10.27 -0.75 -11.90
CA GLY A 18 8.95 -1.17 -12.36
C GLY A 18 8.27 -2.16 -11.41
N PHE A 19 8.97 -3.23 -11.02
CA PHE A 19 8.44 -4.22 -10.06
C PHE A 19 8.08 -3.59 -8.71
N THR A 20 8.91 -2.71 -8.20
CA THR A 20 8.66 -2.10 -6.90
C THR A 20 7.45 -1.15 -6.94
N LYS A 21 7.27 -0.38 -8.03
CA LYS A 21 6.06 0.44 -8.24
C LYS A 21 4.79 -0.40 -8.26
N MET A 22 4.83 -1.56 -8.93
CA MET A 22 3.72 -2.50 -8.94
C MET A 22 3.43 -3.05 -7.53
N GLY A 23 4.47 -3.33 -6.74
CA GLY A 23 4.34 -3.72 -5.33
C GLY A 23 3.65 -2.65 -4.49
N PHE A 24 4.06 -1.37 -4.63
CA PHE A 24 3.41 -0.25 -3.94
C PHE A 24 1.95 -0.08 -4.35
N ALA A 25 1.63 -0.19 -5.65
CA ALA A 25 0.25 -0.13 -6.13
C ALA A 25 -0.60 -1.25 -5.51
N THR A 26 -0.09 -2.49 -5.53
CA THR A 26 -0.77 -3.67 -4.94
C THR A 26 -0.99 -3.48 -3.43
N GLY A 27 0.01 -2.97 -2.71
CA GLY A 27 -0.09 -2.66 -1.28
C GLY A 27 -1.18 -1.62 -0.98
N LYS A 28 -1.21 -0.52 -1.73
CA LYS A 28 -2.25 0.52 -1.60
C LYS A 28 -3.65 -0.04 -1.86
N THR A 29 -3.83 -0.81 -2.95
CA THR A 29 -5.10 -1.46 -3.26
C THR A 29 -5.53 -2.44 -2.17
N THR A 30 -4.59 -3.20 -1.61
CA THR A 30 -4.89 -4.14 -0.51
C THR A 30 -5.41 -3.41 0.73
N LEU A 31 -4.78 -2.27 1.10
CA LEU A 31 -5.25 -1.46 2.21
C LEU A 31 -6.68 -0.91 1.99
N GLU A 32 -6.99 -0.51 0.76
CA GLU A 32 -8.34 -0.07 0.38
C GLU A 32 -9.36 -1.20 0.46
N LEU A 33 -9.02 -2.40 -0.03
CA LEU A 33 -9.89 -3.57 0.05
C LEU A 33 -10.15 -3.99 1.50
N VAL A 34 -9.14 -3.93 2.36
CA VAL A 34 -9.31 -4.21 3.80
C VAL A 34 -10.27 -3.21 4.43
N LYS A 35 -10.14 -1.91 4.12
CA LYS A 35 -11.04 -0.86 4.60
C LYS A 35 -12.49 -1.12 4.20
N VAL A 36 -12.72 -1.40 2.91
CA VAL A 36 -14.06 -1.75 2.39
C VAL A 36 -14.59 -3.03 3.03
N GLY A 37 -13.74 -4.02 3.27
CA GLY A 37 -14.09 -5.27 3.93
C GLY A 37 -14.57 -5.05 5.38
N LEU A 38 -13.89 -4.20 6.15
CA LEU A 38 -14.29 -3.85 7.51
C LEU A 38 -15.65 -3.15 7.55
N GLU A 39 -15.88 -2.18 6.66
CA GLU A 39 -17.16 -1.47 6.54
C GLU A 39 -18.29 -2.44 6.14
N SER A 40 -18.02 -3.34 5.19
CA SER A 40 -18.99 -4.34 4.74
C SER A 40 -19.35 -5.34 5.84
N TYR A 41 -18.35 -5.83 6.58
CA TYR A 41 -18.54 -6.74 7.71
C TYR A 41 -19.42 -6.09 8.80
N SER A 42 -19.16 -4.81 9.12
CA SER A 42 -19.96 -4.07 10.09
C SER A 42 -21.41 -3.91 9.68
N ASN A 43 -21.63 -3.53 8.41
CA ASN A 43 -22.98 -3.36 7.87
C ASN A 43 -23.76 -4.67 7.90
N MET A 44 -23.11 -5.76 7.49
CA MET A 44 -23.70 -7.09 7.54
C MET A 44 -24.07 -7.50 8.98
N TYR A 45 -23.13 -7.33 9.92
CA TYR A 45 -23.36 -7.65 11.33
C TYR A 45 -24.49 -6.79 11.93
N SER A 46 -24.57 -5.52 11.55
CA SER A 46 -25.66 -4.62 11.95
C SER A 46 -27.02 -5.11 11.46
N VAL A 47 -27.11 -5.62 10.23
CA VAL A 47 -28.36 -6.17 9.69
C VAL A 47 -28.80 -7.41 10.46
N TYR A 48 -27.89 -8.35 10.71
CA TYR A 48 -28.21 -9.60 11.40
C TYR A 48 -28.53 -9.38 12.89
N MET A 49 -27.71 -8.64 13.61
CA MET A 49 -27.88 -8.46 15.06
C MET A 49 -29.14 -7.70 15.42
N ARG A 50 -29.60 -6.77 14.57
CA ARG A 50 -30.84 -6.04 14.78
C ARG A 50 -32.07 -6.95 14.87
N GLN A 51 -32.02 -8.13 14.26
CA GLN A 51 -33.13 -9.08 14.25
C GLN A 51 -33.24 -9.87 15.57
N PHE A 52 -32.15 -9.99 16.32
CA PHE A 52 -32.07 -10.85 17.50
C PHE A 52 -31.86 -10.09 18.81
N LEU A 53 -31.49 -8.81 18.74
CA LEU A 53 -31.22 -8.00 19.92
C LEU A 53 -32.30 -6.95 20.19
N PRO A 54 -32.61 -6.66 21.47
CA PRO A 54 -33.35 -5.47 21.85
C PRO A 54 -32.68 -4.19 21.33
N SER A 55 -33.49 -3.18 20.98
CA SER A 55 -33.03 -1.95 20.33
C SER A 55 -31.91 -1.23 21.09
N GLU A 56 -32.03 -1.12 22.41
CA GLU A 56 -31.03 -0.45 23.25
C GLU A 56 -29.68 -1.19 23.24
N SER A 57 -29.71 -2.51 23.38
CA SER A 57 -28.50 -3.34 23.31
C SER A 57 -27.87 -3.29 21.93
N PHE A 58 -28.68 -3.31 20.87
CA PHE A 58 -28.23 -3.16 19.49
C PHE A 58 -27.53 -1.81 19.26
N GLU A 59 -28.13 -0.70 19.69
CA GLU A 59 -27.53 0.64 19.54
C GLU A 59 -26.21 0.78 20.27
N SER A 60 -26.11 0.24 21.49
CA SER A 60 -24.87 0.23 22.27
C SER A 60 -23.74 -0.55 21.57
N ILE A 61 -24.04 -1.77 21.09
CA ILE A 61 -23.07 -2.62 20.38
C ILE A 61 -22.67 -1.98 19.05
N LYS A 62 -23.64 -1.47 18.29
CA LYS A 62 -23.39 -0.79 17.02
C LYS A 62 -22.45 0.41 17.23
N LYS A 63 -22.70 1.23 18.24
CA LYS A 63 -21.84 2.38 18.56
C LYS A 63 -20.41 1.95 18.87
N ALA A 64 -20.22 0.89 19.65
CA ALA A 64 -18.89 0.37 19.96
C ALA A 64 -18.17 -0.15 18.71
N MET A 65 -18.89 -0.84 17.81
CA MET A 65 -18.36 -1.27 16.52
C MET A 65 -17.97 -0.10 15.64
N ASP A 66 -18.82 0.92 15.52
CA ASP A 66 -18.57 2.10 14.68
C ASP A 66 -17.29 2.82 15.13
N ILE A 67 -17.09 2.99 16.45
CA ILE A 67 -15.86 3.55 17.02
C ILE A 67 -14.65 2.68 16.68
N HIS A 68 -14.78 1.36 16.81
CA HIS A 68 -13.69 0.44 16.48
C HIS A 68 -13.30 0.52 15.01
N ILE A 69 -14.28 0.54 14.10
CA ILE A 69 -14.06 0.64 12.66
C ILE A 69 -13.44 1.99 12.30
N GLU A 70 -13.91 3.09 12.89
CA GLU A 70 -13.31 4.40 12.68
C GLU A 70 -11.83 4.40 13.11
N SER A 71 -11.52 3.75 14.23
CA SER A 71 -10.13 3.58 14.69
C SER A 71 -9.30 2.76 13.70
N GLN A 72 -9.79 1.61 13.22
CA GLN A 72 -9.09 0.78 12.24
C GLN A 72 -8.91 1.52 10.89
N THR A 73 -9.93 2.25 10.44
CA THR A 73 -9.87 3.09 9.23
C THR A 73 -8.77 4.14 9.34
N LYS A 74 -8.64 4.83 10.47
CA LYS A 74 -7.54 5.79 10.70
C LYS A 74 -6.17 5.12 10.64
N VAL A 75 -6.05 3.91 11.20
CA VAL A 75 -4.81 3.12 11.14
C VAL A 75 -4.46 2.77 9.70
N LEU A 76 -5.43 2.28 8.91
CA LEU A 76 -5.22 1.95 7.50
C LEU A 76 -4.84 3.17 6.65
N ASP A 77 -5.49 4.31 6.89
CA ASP A 77 -5.16 5.58 6.20
C ASP A 77 -3.73 6.04 6.54
N ASN A 78 -3.28 5.84 7.78
CA ASN A 78 -1.90 6.14 8.17
C ASN A 78 -0.90 5.18 7.51
N PHE A 79 -1.20 3.88 7.44
CA PHE A 79 -0.37 2.93 6.70
C PHE A 79 -0.28 3.28 5.22
N LYS A 80 -1.39 3.69 4.60
CA LYS A 80 -1.39 4.15 3.20
C LYS A 80 -0.46 5.35 3.00
N LYS A 81 -0.52 6.34 3.90
CA LYS A 81 0.40 7.50 3.86
C LYS A 81 1.88 7.08 4.00
N LEU A 82 2.18 6.13 4.89
CA LEU A 82 3.53 5.59 5.03
C LEU A 82 4.00 4.90 3.74
N VAL A 83 3.13 4.09 3.11
CA VAL A 83 3.41 3.45 1.83
C VAL A 83 3.69 4.49 0.74
N GLU A 84 2.92 5.56 0.67
CA GLU A 84 3.15 6.67 -0.28
C GLU A 84 4.48 7.41 -0.02
N GLN A 85 4.87 7.58 1.24
CA GLN A 85 6.16 8.16 1.59
C GLN A 85 7.33 7.24 1.20
N PHE A 86 7.20 5.94 1.46
CA PHE A 86 8.22 4.96 1.04
C PHE A 86 8.36 4.88 -0.48
N GLU A 87 7.24 4.94 -1.21
CA GLU A 87 7.24 4.99 -2.67
C GLU A 87 8.04 6.19 -3.18
N LYS A 88 7.80 7.39 -2.62
CA LYS A 88 8.56 8.60 -2.99
C LYS A 88 10.05 8.47 -2.69
N GLN A 89 10.41 7.99 -1.50
CA GLN A 89 11.82 7.78 -1.13
C GLN A 89 12.51 6.76 -2.05
N GLN A 90 11.79 5.70 -2.42
CA GLN A 90 12.28 4.69 -3.34
C GLN A 90 12.48 5.29 -4.74
N GLU A 91 11.55 6.11 -5.24
CA GLU A 91 11.72 6.81 -6.53
C GLU A 91 12.94 7.74 -6.55
N GLU A 92 13.20 8.46 -5.44
CA GLU A 92 14.39 9.29 -5.31
C GLU A 92 15.68 8.47 -5.36
N LEU A 93 15.71 7.32 -4.68
CA LEU A 93 16.85 6.39 -4.72
C LEU A 93 17.12 5.89 -6.13
N PHE A 94 16.07 5.45 -6.84
CA PHE A 94 16.20 4.99 -8.23
C PHE A 94 16.66 6.10 -9.18
N SER A 95 16.22 7.34 -8.95
CA SER A 95 16.65 8.50 -9.74
C SER A 95 18.14 8.78 -9.54
N ARG A 96 18.61 8.80 -8.28
CA ARG A 96 20.04 8.96 -7.95
C ARG A 96 20.91 7.83 -8.52
N LEU A 97 20.44 6.58 -8.40
CA LEU A 97 21.15 5.43 -8.97
C LEU A 97 21.29 5.57 -10.50
N SER A 98 20.22 5.97 -11.18
CA SER A 98 20.23 6.18 -12.63
C SER A 98 21.20 7.28 -13.07
N GLU A 99 21.33 8.36 -12.28
CA GLU A 99 22.30 9.43 -12.53
C GLU A 99 23.76 8.95 -12.38
N VAL A 100 24.05 8.15 -11.36
CA VAL A 100 25.39 7.57 -11.15
C VAL A 100 25.79 6.65 -12.30
N VAL A 101 24.84 5.87 -12.82
CA VAL A 101 25.08 4.96 -13.96
C VAL A 101 25.35 5.73 -15.25
N LYS A 102 24.69 6.87 -15.45
CA LYS A 102 24.85 7.71 -16.64
C LYS A 102 26.12 8.58 -16.62
N ASN A 103 26.75 8.79 -15.46
CA ASN A 103 27.97 9.62 -15.30
C ASN A 103 29.15 8.84 -14.70
N PRO A 104 29.73 7.86 -15.41
CA PRO A 104 30.91 7.14 -14.93
C PRO A 104 32.18 8.01 -14.80
N GLU A 105 32.23 9.20 -15.41
CA GLU A 105 33.42 10.06 -15.47
C GLU A 105 33.80 10.75 -14.14
N LYS A 106 32.91 10.83 -13.14
CA LYS A 106 33.22 11.46 -11.84
C LYS A 106 34.06 10.60 -10.88
N LYS A 107 34.49 9.40 -11.27
CA LYS A 107 35.34 8.51 -10.45
C LYS A 107 36.84 8.60 -10.70
N LYS A 108 37.30 9.49 -11.58
CA LYS A 108 38.73 9.82 -11.74
C LYS A 108 38.96 11.29 -11.42
N GLY A 109 39.08 11.60 -10.13
CA GLY A 109 39.49 12.87 -9.56
C GLY A 109 39.99 12.65 -8.16
#